data_AF-A0A834JDW9-F1
#
_entry.id   AF-A0A834JDW9-F1
#
_cell.length_a   1.000
_cell.length_b   1.000
_cell.length_c   1.000
_cell.angle_alpha   90.00
_cell.angle_beta   90.00
_cell.angle_gamma   90.00
#
_symmetry.space_group_name_H-M   'P 1'
#
loop_
_entity.id
_entity.type
_entity.pdbx_description
1 polymer ?
#
loop_
_entity_poly.entity_id
_entity_poly.type
_entity_poly.pdbx_seq_one_letter_code
_entity_poly.pdbx_strand_id
1 'polypeptide(L)'
;MASFKKTNSKIFMRPGPEITPDNIYWKKYTAPVLVKEFGPIDYIDFSPVEPHYFAVTCSVRVQIYNPITKLVTKNFSRFKEAAYGGSFRRDGKLLCAGGEESVIRLFDVSTKSLLRLFSGHKAAVHRTFFTADNLHIASFSDDKTVVLWDIGTEKQVISFNEHTDYIRGGAVSPVSSDIVLSGGYDKLINMYDTRTNKKIFTVNHEAPVESILFLPSGGIFLSAGGTDVKVWDVLAGGRLLAKLSQHHKTVTCLKITSNGHRILSGSLDRHIKIYDSGTYKTVHTLDYSNSVLSMGISANDETIVAGMVDGLISVQRKEEDIKDTKVKRKKMSYKNAGENIYVSSVDTVVQEEVKETMSKHDTWLRKFQYSKALDSVMLPYVINKTPHVTVAILQELNKRQGLRQALAGRDGKSLANIIKFLIRYIGNVRFGRVLLHVANVLMDVYEDNLDGLAAEPRNMFNLLANKLQEEEDLIVSLAQLQGTLQIILSGAEAQHITTARDNQTLEPSSAAQKNLIFSIA
;
A
#
# COMPACT_ATOMS: atom_id res chain seq x y z
N MET A 1 14.69 4.71 -48.87
CA MET A 1 13.50 3.89 -48.56
C MET A 1 12.84 4.45 -47.31
N ALA A 2 11.56 4.83 -47.35
CA ALA A 2 10.87 5.37 -46.19
C ALA A 2 10.97 4.40 -45.01
N SER A 3 11.43 4.87 -43.86
CA SER A 3 11.55 4.08 -42.63
C SER A 3 10.17 3.60 -42.21
N PHE A 4 9.97 2.27 -42.13
CA PHE A 4 8.71 1.71 -41.63
C PHE A 4 8.49 2.14 -40.18
N LYS A 5 7.47 2.96 -39.95
CA LYS A 5 7.09 3.36 -38.60
C LYS A 5 6.39 2.19 -37.91
N LYS A 6 6.93 1.77 -36.76
CA LYS A 6 6.38 0.68 -35.95
C LYS A 6 4.94 1.02 -35.54
N THR A 7 4.08 0.00 -35.48
CA THR A 7 2.71 0.18 -35.04
C THR A 7 2.71 0.75 -33.62
N ASN A 8 2.05 1.90 -33.44
CA ASN A 8 1.97 2.52 -32.12
C ASN A 8 0.88 1.80 -31.34
N SER A 9 1.25 0.71 -30.66
CA SER A 9 0.40 0.05 -29.67
C SER A 9 0.35 0.91 -28.40
N LYS A 10 -0.20 2.12 -28.49
CA LYS A 10 -0.47 2.89 -27.28
C LYS A 10 -1.35 2.03 -26.39
N ILE A 11 -0.90 1.83 -25.16
CA ILE A 11 -1.72 1.19 -24.13
C ILE A 11 -2.85 2.16 -23.89
N PHE A 12 -4.00 1.90 -24.50
CA PHE A 12 -5.21 2.61 -24.14
C PHE A 12 -5.41 2.41 -22.62
N MET A 13 -5.50 3.50 -21.87
CA MET A 13 -5.61 3.45 -20.41
C MET A 13 -6.98 2.91 -20.01
N ARG A 14 -7.03 2.04 -18.99
CA ARG A 14 -8.31 1.48 -18.50
C ARG A 14 -9.04 2.60 -17.77
N PRO A 15 -10.32 2.87 -18.09
CA PRO A 15 -11.13 3.72 -17.24
C PRO A 15 -11.25 2.98 -15.90
N GLY A 16 -10.55 3.50 -14.90
CA GLY A 16 -10.38 2.92 -13.58
C GLY A 16 -9.50 3.86 -12.77
N PRO A 17 -9.45 3.73 -11.43
CA PRO A 17 -8.59 4.57 -10.62
C PRO A 17 -7.15 4.44 -11.12
N GLU A 18 -6.50 5.57 -11.37
CA GLU A 18 -5.10 5.57 -11.80
C GLU A 18 -4.30 4.77 -10.78
N ILE A 19 -3.67 3.70 -11.25
CA ILE A 19 -2.86 2.85 -10.39
C ILE A 19 -1.63 3.68 -10.04
N THR A 20 -1.63 4.25 -8.84
CA THR A 20 -0.48 5.02 -8.34
C THR A 20 0.76 4.13 -8.32
N PRO A 21 1.96 4.69 -8.56
CA PRO A 21 3.20 3.92 -8.52
C PRO A 21 3.37 3.20 -7.18
N ASP A 22 2.83 3.77 -6.11
CA ASP A 22 2.80 3.16 -4.78
C ASP A 22 1.88 1.95 -4.70
N ASN A 23 0.71 1.98 -5.34
CA ASN A 23 -0.16 0.81 -5.38
C ASN A 23 0.55 -0.35 -6.12
N ILE A 24 1.29 -0.06 -7.19
CA ILE A 24 2.15 -1.06 -7.84
C ILE A 24 3.23 -1.55 -6.88
N TYR A 25 3.87 -0.65 -6.14
CA TYR A 25 4.90 -1.00 -5.15
C TYR A 25 4.37 -1.98 -4.09
N TRP A 26 3.23 -1.67 -3.47
CA TRP A 26 2.63 -2.50 -2.42
C TRP A 26 1.97 -3.78 -2.96
N LYS A 27 1.63 -3.82 -4.25
CA LYS A 27 1.15 -5.03 -4.91
C LYS A 27 2.26 -6.03 -5.26
N LYS A 28 3.53 -5.62 -5.26
CA LYS A 28 4.68 -6.52 -5.48
C LYS A 28 5.01 -7.43 -4.29
N TYR A 29 4.34 -7.26 -3.15
CA TYR A 29 4.52 -8.16 -2.01
C TYR A 29 3.92 -9.54 -2.34
N THR A 30 4.67 -10.60 -1.99
CA THR A 30 4.25 -11.99 -2.16
C THR A 30 3.00 -12.28 -1.35
N ALA A 31 2.28 -13.32 -1.74
CA ALA A 31 1.18 -13.85 -0.94
C ALA A 31 1.60 -14.05 0.53
N PRO A 32 0.72 -13.68 1.49
CA PRO A 32 1.03 -13.80 2.92
C PRO A 32 1.26 -15.26 3.30
N VAL A 33 2.37 -15.54 3.96
CA VAL A 33 2.59 -16.84 4.61
C VAL A 33 2.07 -16.76 6.03
N LEU A 34 1.14 -17.65 6.36
CA LEU A 34 0.52 -17.74 7.68
C LEU A 34 1.29 -18.74 8.55
N VAL A 35 1.80 -18.29 9.68
CA VAL A 35 2.39 -19.11 10.73
C VAL A 35 1.47 -19.09 11.93
N LYS A 36 1.09 -20.26 12.46
CA LYS A 36 0.16 -20.35 13.59
C LYS A 36 0.92 -20.55 14.89
N GLU A 37 0.71 -19.62 15.81
CA GLU A 37 1.17 -19.69 17.19
C GLU A 37 0.01 -19.99 18.16
N PHE A 38 0.34 -20.20 19.43
CA PHE A 38 -0.59 -20.67 20.46
C PHE A 38 -1.48 -19.58 21.06
N GLY A 39 -1.09 -18.31 20.98
CA GLY A 39 -1.81 -17.21 21.61
C GLY A 39 -1.76 -15.92 20.78
N PRO A 40 -2.53 -14.90 21.19
CA PRO A 40 -2.59 -13.62 20.48
C PRO A 40 -1.20 -12.95 20.44
N ILE A 41 -0.93 -12.28 19.33
CA ILE A 41 0.36 -11.62 19.10
C ILE A 41 0.28 -10.16 19.55
N ASP A 42 0.86 -9.89 20.72
CA ASP A 42 0.78 -8.57 21.36
C ASP A 42 1.68 -7.51 20.70
N TYR A 43 2.91 -7.87 20.38
CA TYR A 43 3.88 -6.96 19.79
C TYR A 43 4.83 -7.66 18.83
N ILE A 44 5.18 -6.94 17.76
CA ILE A 44 6.19 -7.34 16.81
C ILE A 44 7.18 -6.20 16.67
N ASP A 45 8.46 -6.50 16.84
CA ASP A 45 9.53 -5.54 16.61
C ASP A 45 10.59 -6.13 15.70
N PHE A 46 11.17 -5.29 14.85
CA PHE A 46 12.23 -5.67 13.93
C PHE A 46 13.58 -5.25 14.48
N SER A 47 14.57 -6.12 14.34
CA SER A 47 15.96 -5.72 14.53
C SER A 47 16.37 -4.82 13.37
N PRO A 48 17.05 -3.70 13.65
CA PRO A 48 17.50 -2.76 12.61
C PRO A 48 18.80 -3.19 11.92
N VAL A 49 19.37 -4.35 12.30
CA VAL A 49 20.61 -4.89 11.74
C VAL A 49 20.28 -6.09 10.85
N GLU A 50 20.89 -6.17 9.67
CA GLU A 50 20.79 -7.33 8.78
C GLU A 50 21.26 -8.60 9.50
N PRO A 51 20.51 -9.72 9.47
CA PRO A 51 19.44 -10.10 8.54
C PRO A 51 18.00 -9.73 8.97
N HIS A 52 17.79 -8.63 9.69
CA HIS A 52 16.47 -8.08 10.05
C HIS A 52 15.55 -9.11 10.74
N TYR A 53 16.11 -9.85 11.71
CA TYR A 53 15.31 -10.71 12.58
C TYR A 53 14.17 -9.93 13.21
N PHE A 54 12.99 -10.54 13.32
CA PHE A 54 11.88 -9.92 14.03
C PHE A 54 11.49 -10.74 15.25
N ALA A 55 11.20 -10.04 16.35
CA ALA A 55 10.76 -10.60 17.60
C ALA A 55 9.25 -10.51 17.65
N VAL A 56 8.63 -11.63 18.02
CA VAL A 56 7.19 -11.76 18.19
C VAL A 56 6.95 -12.14 19.64
N THR A 57 6.18 -11.31 20.35
CA THR A 57 5.70 -11.65 21.70
C THR A 57 4.39 -12.42 21.60
N CYS A 58 4.36 -13.61 22.18
CA CYS A 58 3.21 -14.51 22.17
C CYS A 58 3.03 -15.10 23.57
N SER A 59 2.08 -14.57 24.33
CA SER A 59 1.77 -15.02 25.70
C SER A 59 3.06 -15.25 26.49
N VAL A 60 3.35 -16.45 26.99
CA VAL A 60 4.50 -16.76 27.88
C VAL A 60 5.89 -16.71 27.20
N ARG A 61 5.96 -16.49 25.88
CA ARG A 61 7.24 -16.57 25.14
C ARG A 61 7.47 -15.40 24.21
N VAL A 62 8.75 -15.08 24.01
CA VAL A 62 9.21 -14.21 22.94
C VAL A 62 9.98 -15.04 21.93
N GLN A 63 9.59 -15.01 20.67
CA GLN A 63 10.23 -15.78 19.61
C GLN A 63 10.91 -14.84 18.62
N ILE A 64 12.08 -15.23 18.11
CA ILE A 64 12.77 -14.53 17.04
C ILE A 64 12.64 -15.33 15.76
N TYR A 65 12.11 -14.69 14.73
CA TYR A 65 11.94 -15.23 13.40
C TYR A 65 12.97 -14.66 12.44
N ASN A 66 13.38 -15.49 11.48
CA ASN A 66 14.13 -15.02 10.32
C ASN A 66 13.16 -14.58 9.23
N PRO A 67 13.25 -13.35 8.69
CA PRO A 67 12.36 -12.85 7.64
C PRO A 67 12.48 -13.64 6.33
N ILE A 68 13.65 -14.22 6.04
CA ILE A 68 13.92 -14.94 4.78
C ILE A 68 13.33 -16.35 4.85
N THR A 69 13.71 -17.11 5.88
CA THR A 69 13.29 -18.52 6.01
C THR A 69 11.91 -18.66 6.64
N LYS A 70 11.41 -17.61 7.31
CA LYS A 70 10.10 -17.57 8.01
C LYS A 70 9.99 -18.57 9.16
N LEU A 71 11.12 -19.15 9.58
CA LEU A 71 11.20 -20.11 10.68
C LEU A 71 11.65 -19.41 11.97
N VAL A 72 11.21 -19.97 13.09
CA VAL A 72 11.69 -19.58 14.42
C VAL A 72 13.16 -19.96 14.54
N THR A 73 14.00 -18.97 14.82
CA THR A 73 15.43 -19.18 15.09
C THR A 73 15.69 -19.37 16.57
N LYS A 74 15.04 -18.56 17.41
CA LYS A 74 15.23 -18.55 18.86
C LYS A 74 13.90 -18.39 19.57
N ASN A 75 13.79 -18.99 20.75
CA ASN A 75 12.59 -18.95 21.57
C ASN A 75 12.99 -18.68 23.03
N PHE A 76 12.47 -17.62 23.62
CA PHE A 76 12.65 -17.23 25.02
C PHE A 76 11.42 -17.61 25.84
N SER A 77 11.56 -18.65 26.67
CA SER A 77 10.48 -19.22 27.48
C SER A 77 10.74 -19.07 28.99
N ARG A 78 11.45 -18.02 29.41
CA ARG A 78 11.83 -17.80 30.83
C ARG A 78 10.83 -16.94 31.62
N PHE A 79 9.63 -16.73 31.08
CA PHE A 79 8.52 -16.06 31.75
C PHE A 79 7.63 -17.11 32.40
N LYS A 80 7.06 -16.82 33.57
CA LYS A 80 6.03 -17.67 34.20
C LYS A 80 4.65 -17.28 33.69
N GLU A 81 4.43 -15.98 33.49
CA GLU A 81 3.19 -15.41 32.94
C GLU A 81 3.42 -14.80 31.54
N ALA A 82 2.46 -14.02 31.02
CA ALA A 82 2.56 -13.42 29.70
C ALA A 82 3.71 -12.40 29.59
N ALA A 83 4.38 -12.41 28.45
CA ALA A 83 5.40 -11.46 28.03
C ALA A 83 4.80 -10.46 27.04
N TYR A 84 5.10 -9.18 27.27
CA TYR A 84 4.59 -8.05 26.48
C TYR A 84 5.74 -7.22 25.92
N GLY A 85 5.49 -6.56 24.79
CA GLY A 85 6.33 -5.47 24.29
C GLY A 85 7.82 -5.80 24.12
N GLY A 86 8.13 -6.87 23.38
CA GLY A 86 9.50 -7.29 23.08
C GLY A 86 10.15 -6.36 22.06
N SER A 87 11.16 -5.59 22.47
CA SER A 87 11.85 -4.62 21.62
C SER A 87 13.33 -4.94 21.47
N PHE A 88 13.88 -4.69 20.28
CA PHE A 88 15.32 -4.78 20.03
C PHE A 88 16.04 -3.48 20.34
N ARG A 89 17.27 -3.60 20.82
CA ARG A 89 18.22 -2.48 20.82
C ARG A 89 18.66 -2.16 19.39
N ARG A 90 19.09 -0.92 19.15
CA ARG A 90 19.61 -0.49 17.83
C ARG A 90 20.78 -1.32 17.29
N ASP A 91 21.53 -1.99 18.16
CA ASP A 91 22.62 -2.89 17.75
C ASP A 91 22.14 -4.30 17.38
N GLY A 92 20.86 -4.64 17.59
CA GLY A 92 20.28 -5.97 17.36
C GLY A 92 20.76 -7.08 18.32
N LYS A 93 21.68 -6.78 19.24
CA LYS A 93 22.26 -7.77 20.18
C LYS A 93 21.41 -8.00 21.42
N LEU A 94 20.73 -6.97 21.90
CA LEU A 94 19.92 -7.04 23.12
C LEU A 94 18.44 -6.98 22.78
N LEU A 95 17.66 -7.75 23.52
CA LEU A 95 16.21 -7.76 23.46
C LEU A 95 15.66 -7.49 24.86
N CYS A 96 14.81 -6.48 24.99
CA CYS A 96 14.08 -6.15 26.21
C CYS A 96 12.64 -6.64 26.07
N ALA A 97 12.10 -7.25 27.12
CA ALA A 97 10.71 -7.66 27.16
C ALA A 97 10.10 -7.38 28.53
N GLY A 98 8.90 -6.78 28.54
CA GLY A 98 8.07 -6.65 29.71
C GLY A 98 7.33 -7.95 30.00
N GLY A 99 6.84 -8.09 31.23
CA GLY A 99 6.00 -9.22 31.62
C GLY A 99 4.82 -8.77 32.48
N GLU A 100 3.84 -9.65 32.58
CA GLU A 100 2.70 -9.51 33.49
C GLU A 100 3.16 -9.53 34.96
N GLU A 101 4.26 -10.25 35.26
CA GLU A 101 4.93 -10.33 36.56
C GLU A 101 5.55 -9.00 37.07
N SER A 102 5.22 -7.84 36.46
CA SER A 102 5.77 -6.51 36.79
C SER A 102 7.29 -6.37 36.64
N VAL A 103 7.93 -7.31 35.95
CA VAL A 103 9.38 -7.38 35.79
C VAL A 103 9.75 -7.23 34.34
N ILE A 104 10.80 -6.45 34.09
CA ILE A 104 11.40 -6.30 32.76
C ILE A 104 12.63 -7.19 32.68
N ARG A 105 12.74 -7.95 31.60
CA ARG A 105 13.84 -8.90 31.37
C ARG A 105 14.65 -8.46 30.17
N LEU A 106 15.97 -8.38 30.34
CA LEU A 106 16.91 -8.10 29.28
C LEU A 106 17.62 -9.38 28.86
N PHE A 107 17.51 -9.73 27.59
CA PHE A 107 18.11 -10.90 26.99
C PHE A 107 19.22 -10.52 26.02
N ASP A 108 20.25 -11.35 25.99
CA ASP A 108 21.17 -11.39 24.85
C ASP A 108 20.57 -12.28 23.77
N VAL A 109 20.42 -11.71 22.57
CA VAL A 109 19.89 -12.39 21.39
C VAL A 109 20.79 -13.53 20.98
N SER A 110 22.12 -13.41 21.13
CA SER A 110 23.08 -14.41 20.65
C SER A 110 23.07 -15.69 21.50
N THR A 111 23.25 -15.53 22.81
CA THR A 111 23.41 -16.60 23.81
C THR A 111 22.09 -17.09 24.41
N LYS A 112 20.98 -16.39 24.18
CA LYS A 112 19.66 -16.65 24.79
C LYS A 112 19.65 -16.48 26.33
N SER A 113 20.74 -16.02 26.94
CA SER A 113 20.80 -15.81 28.39
C SER A 113 20.05 -14.55 28.80
N LEU A 114 19.34 -14.64 29.92
CA LEU A 114 18.90 -13.49 30.69
C LEU A 114 20.13 -12.80 31.26
N LEU A 115 20.34 -11.53 30.91
CA LEU A 115 21.45 -10.73 31.43
C LEU A 115 21.05 -9.99 32.71
N ARG A 116 19.90 -9.32 32.67
CA ARG A 116 19.46 -8.37 33.70
C ARG A 116 17.96 -8.51 33.95
N LEU A 117 17.57 -8.21 35.19
CA LEU A 117 16.18 -8.24 35.65
C LEU A 117 15.88 -6.93 36.38
N PHE A 118 14.95 -6.13 35.84
CA PHE A 118 14.55 -4.88 36.47
C PHE A 118 13.24 -5.11 37.23
N SER A 119 13.33 -4.97 38.56
CA SER A 119 12.21 -5.10 39.49
C SER A 119 11.95 -3.76 40.16
N GLY A 120 10.70 -3.32 40.18
CA GLY A 120 10.31 -2.05 40.81
C GLY A 120 8.97 -1.50 40.34
N HIS A 121 8.39 -2.04 39.26
CA HIS A 121 6.98 -1.83 38.94
C HIS A 121 6.08 -2.63 39.88
N LYS A 122 4.84 -2.17 40.05
CA LYS A 122 3.84 -2.85 40.88
C LYS A 122 2.83 -3.67 40.07
N ALA A 123 2.73 -3.42 38.77
CA ALA A 123 1.79 -4.07 37.86
C ALA A 123 2.47 -4.43 36.53
N ALA A 124 1.72 -5.06 35.64
CA ALA A 124 2.20 -5.51 34.34
C ALA A 124 2.83 -4.39 33.51
N VAL A 125 3.93 -4.71 32.81
CA VAL A 125 4.62 -3.80 31.89
C VAL A 125 4.27 -4.18 30.47
N HIS A 126 3.52 -3.34 29.76
CA HIS A 126 3.00 -3.65 28.43
C HIS A 126 3.93 -3.26 27.29
N ARG A 127 4.65 -2.14 27.43
CA ARG A 127 5.60 -1.67 26.41
C ARG A 127 6.94 -1.37 27.05
N THR A 128 8.00 -1.77 26.37
CA THR A 128 9.38 -1.42 26.72
C THR A 128 10.11 -0.99 25.47
N PHE A 129 10.84 0.12 25.57
CA PHE A 129 11.61 0.67 24.46
C PHE A 129 13.00 1.07 24.92
N PHE A 130 13.99 0.85 24.06
CA PHE A 130 15.31 1.42 24.27
C PHE A 130 15.32 2.90 23.91
N THR A 131 16.01 3.69 24.72
CA THR A 131 16.30 5.09 24.39
C THR A 131 17.29 5.19 23.23
N ALA A 132 17.34 6.36 22.59
CA ALA A 132 18.26 6.61 21.49
C ALA A 132 19.75 6.41 21.87
N ASP A 133 20.09 6.61 23.15
CA ASP A 133 21.43 6.42 23.71
C ASP A 133 21.81 4.95 23.92
N ASN A 134 20.88 4.00 23.73
CA ASN A 134 21.07 2.55 23.94
C ASN A 134 21.46 2.12 25.36
N LEU A 135 21.60 3.06 26.30
CA LEU A 135 21.98 2.84 27.71
C LEU A 135 20.77 2.73 28.62
N HIS A 136 19.69 3.43 28.28
CA HIS A 136 18.48 3.47 29.10
C HIS A 136 17.31 2.73 28.44
N ILE A 137 16.43 2.18 29.27
CA ILE A 137 15.17 1.54 28.87
C ILE A 137 14.01 2.36 29.44
N ALA A 138 13.05 2.74 28.60
CA ALA A 138 11.78 3.30 29.02
C ALA A 138 10.72 2.20 29.11
N SER A 139 10.05 2.09 30.24
CA SER A 139 8.96 1.15 30.47
C SER A 139 7.65 1.85 30.76
N PHE A 140 6.57 1.23 30.26
CA PHE A 140 5.20 1.71 30.38
C PHE A 140 4.34 0.60 30.96
N SER A 141 3.71 0.89 32.10
CA SER A 141 3.05 -0.10 32.94
C SER A 141 1.63 0.30 33.34
N ASP A 142 0.86 -0.71 33.74
CA ASP A 142 -0.49 -0.56 34.25
C ASP A 142 -0.55 0.08 35.65
N ASP A 143 0.60 0.21 36.33
CA ASP A 143 0.69 0.95 37.60
C ASP A 143 0.64 2.48 37.40
N LYS A 144 0.37 2.93 36.16
CA LYS A 144 0.24 4.33 35.73
C LYS A 144 1.57 5.10 35.77
N THR A 145 2.67 4.38 35.95
CA THR A 145 4.00 4.97 35.97
C THR A 145 4.73 4.75 34.65
N VAL A 146 5.56 5.71 34.28
CA VAL A 146 6.57 5.57 33.22
C VAL A 146 7.91 5.65 33.89
N VAL A 147 8.73 4.62 33.74
CA VAL A 147 10.02 4.53 34.43
C VAL A 147 11.14 4.42 33.42
N LEU A 148 12.21 5.18 33.66
CA LEU A 148 13.44 5.09 32.91
C LEU A 148 14.48 4.34 33.74
N TRP A 149 15.01 3.27 33.16
CA TRP A 149 15.96 2.36 33.78
C TRP A 149 17.33 2.52 33.15
N ASP A 150 18.38 2.45 33.95
CA ASP A 150 19.75 2.34 33.45
C ASP A 150 20.17 0.87 33.40
N ILE A 151 20.64 0.42 32.24
CA ILE A 151 21.06 -0.97 31.99
C ILE A 151 22.29 -1.34 32.81
N GLY A 152 23.22 -0.39 33.03
CA GLY A 152 24.48 -0.66 33.72
C GLY A 152 24.29 -0.92 35.22
N THR A 153 23.47 -0.07 35.85
CA THR A 153 23.26 -0.10 37.31
C THR A 153 22.05 -0.91 37.76
N GLU A 154 21.17 -1.33 36.85
CA GLU A 154 19.88 -1.99 37.12
C GLU A 154 18.87 -1.13 37.90
N LYS A 155 19.17 0.14 38.13
CA LYS A 155 18.35 1.03 38.97
C LYS A 155 17.36 1.84 38.14
N GLN A 156 16.24 2.19 38.77
CA GLN A 156 15.34 3.22 38.29
C GLN A 156 16.04 4.56 38.39
N VAL A 157 16.18 5.26 37.26
CA VAL A 157 16.77 6.60 37.21
C VAL A 157 15.67 7.62 37.51
N ILE A 158 14.54 7.51 36.82
CA ILE A 158 13.42 8.45 36.90
C ILE A 158 12.10 7.67 36.86
N SER A 159 11.12 8.11 37.66
CA SER A 159 9.74 7.65 37.61
C SER A 159 8.78 8.82 37.43
N PHE A 160 7.90 8.72 36.43
CA PHE A 160 6.83 9.67 36.16
C PHE A 160 5.49 9.04 36.57
N ASN A 161 4.68 9.75 37.35
CA ASN A 161 3.39 9.27 37.86
C ASN A 161 2.30 10.33 37.66
N GLU A 162 2.00 10.65 36.40
CA GLU A 162 1.03 11.69 36.06
C GLU A 162 -0.26 11.16 35.40
N HIS A 163 -0.26 9.90 34.96
CA HIS A 163 -1.43 9.31 34.32
C HIS A 163 -2.47 8.88 35.35
N THR A 164 -3.74 8.99 34.95
CA THR A 164 -4.86 8.60 35.82
C THR A 164 -5.31 7.16 35.60
N ASP A 165 -4.96 6.56 34.46
CA ASP A 165 -5.34 5.21 34.05
C ASP A 165 -4.16 4.45 33.40
N TYR A 166 -4.38 3.20 32.97
CA TYR A 166 -3.37 2.30 32.42
C TYR A 166 -2.64 2.88 31.21
N ILE A 167 -1.33 2.59 31.12
CA ILE A 167 -0.46 3.05 30.05
C ILE A 167 -0.12 1.88 29.14
N ARG A 168 -0.70 1.88 27.93
CA ARG A 168 -0.51 0.82 26.92
C ARG A 168 0.24 1.30 25.67
N GLY A 169 0.26 2.61 25.45
CA GLY A 169 1.03 3.26 24.38
C GLY A 169 2.30 3.92 24.92
N GLY A 170 3.41 3.75 24.22
CA GLY A 170 4.66 4.45 24.53
C GLY A 170 5.49 4.62 23.28
N ALA A 171 6.28 5.69 23.22
CA ALA A 171 7.27 5.90 22.17
C ALA A 171 8.44 6.72 22.70
N VAL A 172 9.63 6.45 22.18
CA VAL A 172 10.83 7.25 22.45
C VAL A 172 11.21 8.00 21.20
N SER A 173 11.68 9.24 21.36
CA SER A 173 12.14 10.03 20.22
C SER A 173 13.37 9.36 19.57
N PRO A 174 13.42 9.26 18.23
CA PRO A 174 14.55 8.65 17.55
C PRO A 174 15.78 9.56 17.55
N VAL A 175 15.59 10.88 17.63
CA VAL A 175 16.64 11.89 17.52
C VAL A 175 17.22 12.25 18.88
N SER A 176 16.36 12.41 19.88
CA SER A 176 16.74 12.84 21.23
C SER A 176 16.48 11.70 22.22
N SER A 177 17.48 11.29 22.98
CA SER A 177 17.33 10.29 24.05
C SER A 177 16.53 10.79 25.24
N ASP A 178 16.47 12.12 25.42
CA ASP A 178 15.87 12.74 26.59
C ASP A 178 14.34 12.86 26.54
N ILE A 179 13.73 12.61 25.37
CA ILE A 179 12.28 12.82 25.17
C ILE A 179 11.56 11.48 25.11
N VAL A 180 10.57 11.31 26.00
CA VAL A 180 9.71 10.13 26.10
C VAL A 180 8.25 10.52 25.98
N LEU A 181 7.48 9.77 25.19
CA LEU A 181 6.03 9.88 25.08
C LEU A 181 5.33 8.70 25.73
N SER A 182 4.26 8.99 26.46
CA SER A 182 3.34 8.01 27.02
C SER A 182 1.91 8.25 26.57
N GLY A 183 1.19 7.17 26.31
CA GLY A 183 -0.22 7.17 25.93
C GLY A 183 -1.02 6.37 26.94
N GLY A 184 -1.90 7.06 27.66
CA GLY A 184 -2.79 6.46 28.63
C GLY A 184 -4.16 6.12 28.03
N TYR A 185 -4.85 5.18 28.67
CA TYR A 185 -6.28 4.94 28.45
C TYR A 185 -7.15 6.06 29.05
N ASP A 186 -6.55 6.97 29.81
CA ASP A 186 -7.14 8.25 30.23
C ASP A 186 -7.41 9.22 29.05
N LYS A 187 -7.03 8.83 27.83
CA LYS A 187 -7.13 9.57 26.56
C LYS A 187 -6.04 10.65 26.42
N LEU A 188 -5.13 10.73 27.39
CA LEU A 188 -4.08 11.73 27.43
C LEU A 188 -2.76 11.15 26.92
N ILE A 189 -2.01 12.01 26.25
CA ILE A 189 -0.66 11.76 25.80
C ILE A 189 0.23 12.77 26.50
N ASN A 190 1.18 12.28 27.27
CA ASN A 190 2.14 13.12 27.97
C ASN A 190 3.51 13.00 27.32
N MET A 191 4.19 14.14 27.20
CA MET A 191 5.60 14.20 26.82
C MET A 191 6.44 14.56 28.04
N TYR A 192 7.49 13.77 28.28
CA TYR A 192 8.42 13.97 29.37
C TYR A 192 9.81 14.31 28.86
N ASP A 193 10.48 15.20 29.57
CA ASP A 193 11.92 15.45 29.45
C ASP A 193 12.63 14.79 30.63
N THR A 194 13.56 13.88 30.33
CA THR A 194 14.32 13.13 31.34
C THR A 194 15.31 14.02 32.10
N ARG A 195 15.77 15.14 31.52
CA ARG A 195 16.76 16.02 32.16
C ARG A 195 16.15 16.85 33.28
N THR A 196 14.95 17.35 33.04
CA THR A 196 14.23 18.20 33.99
C THR A 196 13.28 17.41 34.89
N ASN A 197 13.04 16.13 34.56
CA ASN A 197 12.11 15.25 35.25
C ASN A 197 10.71 15.89 35.40
N LYS A 198 10.28 16.60 34.35
CA LYS A 198 8.99 17.29 34.28
C LYS A 198 8.29 16.93 32.97
N LYS A 199 6.96 16.98 32.99
CA LYS A 199 6.19 17.00 31.75
C LYS A 199 6.43 18.31 30.98
N ILE A 200 6.56 18.19 29.67
CA ILE A 200 6.63 19.33 28.76
C ILE A 200 5.21 19.78 28.41
N PHE A 201 4.37 18.85 27.95
CA PHE A 201 2.97 19.12 27.63
C PHE A 201 2.11 17.86 27.68
N THR A 202 0.80 18.07 27.74
CA THR A 202 -0.25 17.04 27.71
C THR A 202 -1.19 17.32 26.54
N VAL A 203 -1.46 16.31 25.73
CA VAL A 203 -2.38 16.37 24.58
C VAL A 203 -3.53 15.40 24.79
N ASN A 204 -4.75 15.80 24.40
CA ASN A 204 -5.94 14.97 24.50
C ASN A 204 -6.33 14.35 23.14
N HIS A 205 -6.38 13.01 23.08
CA HIS A 205 -6.76 12.25 21.89
C HIS A 205 -8.27 11.95 21.79
N GLU A 206 -9.06 12.25 22.83
CA GLU A 206 -10.51 12.00 22.97
C GLU A 206 -10.93 10.52 23.04
N ALA A 207 -10.08 9.59 22.61
CA ALA A 207 -10.26 8.15 22.71
C ALA A 207 -9.06 7.48 23.42
N PRO A 208 -9.24 6.28 24.01
CA PRO A 208 -8.14 5.54 24.62
C PRO A 208 -7.01 5.30 23.61
N VAL A 209 -5.77 5.58 24.01
CA VAL A 209 -4.61 5.52 23.14
C VAL A 209 -3.98 4.13 23.21
N GLU A 210 -3.92 3.44 22.07
CA GLU A 210 -3.34 2.09 21.97
C GLU A 210 -1.87 2.15 21.57
N SER A 211 -1.51 3.03 20.63
CA SER A 211 -0.14 3.16 20.14
C SER A 211 0.24 4.59 19.79
N ILE A 212 1.52 4.88 19.99
CA ILE A 212 2.15 6.17 19.66
C ILE A 212 3.38 5.87 18.82
N LEU A 213 3.70 6.75 17.88
CA LEU A 213 4.88 6.64 17.04
C LEU A 213 5.47 8.01 16.74
N PHE A 214 6.79 8.14 16.86
CA PHE A 214 7.51 9.31 16.36
C PHE A 214 7.86 9.15 14.88
N LEU A 215 7.81 10.25 14.13
CA LEU A 215 8.47 10.29 12.83
C LEU A 215 10.01 10.33 13.02
N PRO A 216 10.80 9.79 12.06
CA PRO A 216 12.26 9.81 12.09
C PRO A 216 12.86 11.21 12.24
N SER A 217 12.15 12.26 11.80
CA SER A 217 12.58 13.66 11.95
C SER A 217 12.46 14.18 13.39
N GLY A 218 11.75 13.49 14.28
CA GLY A 218 11.59 13.83 15.70
C GLY A 218 10.64 15.00 15.99
N GLY A 219 10.24 15.78 14.99
CA GLY A 219 9.36 16.95 15.18
C GLY A 219 7.86 16.63 15.22
N ILE A 220 7.44 15.48 14.70
CA ILE A 220 6.03 15.11 14.61
C ILE A 220 5.84 13.73 15.24
N PHE A 221 4.74 13.57 15.97
CA PHE A 221 4.31 12.26 16.46
C PHE A 221 2.89 11.93 16.00
N LEU A 222 2.60 10.64 15.98
CA LEU A 222 1.33 10.06 15.61
C LEU A 222 0.76 9.35 16.83
N SER A 223 -0.54 9.54 17.06
CA SER A 223 -1.28 8.80 18.06
C SER A 223 -2.41 8.03 17.41
N ALA A 224 -2.52 6.75 17.76
CA ALA A 224 -3.64 5.90 17.41
C ALA A 224 -4.50 5.67 18.65
N GLY A 225 -5.77 5.99 18.53
CA GLY A 225 -6.73 5.76 19.60
C GLY A 225 -8.15 5.83 19.06
N GLY A 226 -8.99 4.90 19.49
CA GLY A 226 -10.28 4.67 18.85
C GLY A 226 -10.10 4.38 17.36
N THR A 227 -11.01 4.89 16.54
CA THR A 227 -11.01 4.73 15.07
C THR A 227 -10.01 5.63 14.35
N ASP A 228 -9.42 6.59 15.07
CA ASP A 228 -8.77 7.74 14.47
C ASP A 228 -7.27 7.75 14.79
N VAL A 229 -6.46 8.09 13.79
CA VAL A 229 -5.05 8.43 13.96
C VAL A 229 -4.91 9.94 13.91
N LYS A 230 -4.36 10.57 14.96
CA LYS A 230 -4.10 12.01 15.00
C LYS A 230 -2.61 12.26 14.83
N VAL A 231 -2.29 13.31 14.10
CA VAL A 231 -0.93 13.78 13.84
C VAL A 231 -0.70 15.08 14.59
N TRP A 232 0.37 15.13 15.36
CA TRP A 232 0.67 16.21 16.28
C TRP A 232 2.07 16.77 16.03
N ASP A 233 2.17 18.09 16.05
CA ASP A 233 3.45 18.79 16.01
C ASP A 233 3.99 18.96 17.43
N VAL A 234 5.18 18.40 17.68
CA VAL A 234 5.88 18.51 18.97
C VAL A 234 6.40 19.93 19.19
N LEU A 235 6.96 20.54 18.14
CA LEU A 235 7.67 21.82 18.23
C LEU A 235 6.68 22.97 18.49
N ALA A 236 5.46 22.85 17.95
CA ALA A 236 4.38 23.79 18.19
C ALA A 236 3.61 23.54 19.52
N GLY A 237 4.15 22.72 20.42
CA GLY A 237 3.54 22.44 21.73
C GLY A 237 2.33 21.52 21.69
N GLY A 238 2.27 20.59 20.73
CA GLY A 238 1.18 19.60 20.63
C GLY A 238 0.00 20.06 19.78
N ARG A 239 0.22 20.90 18.76
CA ARG A 239 -0.84 21.30 17.84
C ARG A 239 -1.25 20.13 16.94
N LEU A 240 -2.57 19.90 16.79
CA LEU A 240 -3.12 18.92 15.85
C LEU A 240 -2.93 19.41 14.41
N LEU A 241 -2.24 18.62 13.59
CA LEU A 241 -2.04 18.89 12.17
C LEU A 241 -3.12 18.20 11.31
N ALA A 242 -3.35 16.91 11.56
CA ALA A 242 -4.27 16.10 10.78
C ALA A 242 -4.98 15.05 11.64
N LYS A 243 -6.21 14.71 11.25
CA LYS A 243 -7.02 13.64 11.83
C LYS A 243 -7.39 12.65 10.73
N LEU A 244 -7.04 11.38 10.92
CA LEU A 244 -7.24 10.30 9.96
C LEU A 244 -8.24 9.28 10.51
N SER A 245 -9.50 9.40 10.08
CA SER A 245 -10.61 8.54 10.48
C SER A 245 -11.06 7.65 9.33
N GLN A 246 -10.23 6.68 8.96
CA GLN A 246 -10.56 5.76 7.88
C GLN A 246 -10.81 4.34 8.34
N HIS A 247 -10.43 3.99 9.57
CA HIS A 247 -10.74 2.69 10.14
C HIS A 247 -12.13 2.72 10.76
N HIS A 248 -12.78 1.56 10.78
CA HIS A 248 -14.12 1.36 11.31
C HIS A 248 -14.10 0.95 12.79
N LYS A 249 -13.06 0.21 13.22
CA LYS A 249 -12.76 -0.18 14.60
C LYS A 249 -11.44 0.46 15.05
N THR A 250 -11.06 0.09 16.27
CA THR A 250 -9.88 0.61 16.95
C THR A 250 -8.58 0.33 16.18
N VAL A 251 -7.75 1.36 16.07
CA VAL A 251 -6.39 1.27 15.54
C VAL A 251 -5.48 0.78 16.66
N THR A 252 -4.93 -0.41 16.49
CA THR A 252 -4.14 -1.10 17.53
C THR A 252 -2.67 -0.72 17.46
N CYS A 253 -2.13 -0.52 16.25
CA CYS A 253 -0.71 -0.33 16.04
C CYS A 253 -0.40 0.65 14.91
N LEU A 254 0.70 1.37 15.08
CA LEU A 254 1.30 2.27 14.10
C LEU A 254 2.77 1.90 13.89
N LYS A 255 3.21 1.87 12.63
CA LYS A 255 4.62 1.77 12.26
C LYS A 255 4.90 2.69 11.07
N ILE A 256 6.16 3.08 10.92
CA ILE A 256 6.61 3.86 9.78
C ILE A 256 7.45 2.98 8.88
N THR A 257 7.38 3.25 7.59
CA THR A 257 8.32 2.70 6.59
C THR A 257 9.71 3.29 6.77
N SER A 258 10.74 2.57 6.33
CA SER A 258 12.14 2.98 6.48
C SER A 258 12.45 4.32 5.81
N ASN A 259 11.86 4.57 4.64
CA ASN A 259 12.03 5.84 3.94
C ASN A 259 11.39 7.03 4.68
N GLY A 260 10.68 6.81 5.78
CA GLY A 260 10.01 7.85 6.56
C GLY A 260 8.82 8.51 5.86
N HIS A 261 8.58 8.17 4.59
CA HIS A 261 7.56 8.81 3.77
C HIS A 261 6.17 8.20 3.93
N ARG A 262 6.06 6.96 4.40
CA ARG A 262 4.78 6.26 4.55
C ARG A 262 4.54 5.79 5.97
N ILE A 263 3.28 5.94 6.41
CA ILE A 263 2.78 5.54 7.72
C ILE A 263 1.87 4.32 7.53
N LEU A 264 2.06 3.29 8.34
CA LEU A 264 1.23 2.11 8.39
C LEU A 264 0.36 2.16 9.64
N SER A 265 -0.93 1.88 9.46
CA SER A 265 -1.89 1.78 10.54
C SER A 265 -2.62 0.45 10.49
N GLY A 266 -2.56 -0.30 11.59
CA GLY A 266 -3.19 -1.59 11.74
C GLY A 266 -4.41 -1.46 12.64
N SER A 267 -5.52 -2.04 12.21
CA SER A 267 -6.78 -1.96 12.95
C SER A 267 -7.36 -3.33 13.25
N LEU A 268 -8.29 -3.33 14.21
CA LEU A 268 -9.12 -4.49 14.51
C LEU A 268 -10.11 -4.83 13.38
N ASP A 269 -10.19 -4.01 12.31
CA ASP A 269 -10.97 -4.29 11.09
C ASP A 269 -10.29 -5.23 10.12
N ARG A 270 -9.16 -5.83 10.50
CA ARG A 270 -8.35 -6.70 9.64
C ARG A 270 -7.60 -5.95 8.54
N HIS A 271 -7.72 -4.62 8.49
CA HIS A 271 -7.12 -3.79 7.47
C HIS A 271 -5.86 -3.12 7.98
N ILE A 272 -4.80 -3.18 7.17
CA ILE A 272 -3.64 -2.31 7.31
C ILE A 272 -3.74 -1.23 6.23
N LYS A 273 -3.81 0.03 6.65
CA LYS A 273 -3.86 1.18 5.73
C LYS A 273 -2.53 1.90 5.71
N ILE A 274 -2.08 2.20 4.50
CA ILE A 274 -0.84 2.91 4.21
C ILE A 274 -1.17 4.34 3.85
N TYR A 275 -0.64 5.29 4.62
CA TYR A 275 -0.79 6.72 4.39
C TYR A 275 0.50 7.33 3.90
N ASP A 276 0.36 8.39 3.12
CA ASP A 276 1.45 9.29 2.81
C ASP A 276 1.75 10.23 3.99
N SER A 277 3.01 10.51 4.28
CA SER A 277 3.41 11.45 5.34
C SER A 277 3.15 12.91 4.98
N GLY A 278 3.19 13.28 3.70
CA GLY A 278 3.00 14.67 3.27
C GLY A 278 1.53 15.08 3.14
N THR A 279 0.73 14.24 2.48
CA THR A 279 -0.70 14.53 2.25
C THR A 279 -1.65 13.82 3.21
N TYR A 280 -1.16 12.83 3.97
CA TYR A 280 -1.98 11.95 4.81
C TYR A 280 -3.17 11.26 4.12
N LYS A 281 -3.12 11.16 2.79
CA LYS A 281 -4.11 10.40 2.02
C LYS A 281 -3.79 8.92 2.06
N THR A 282 -4.82 8.09 1.96
CA THR A 282 -4.64 6.65 1.81
C THR A 282 -4.06 6.34 0.45
N VAL A 283 -2.99 5.57 0.47
CA VAL A 283 -2.29 5.13 -0.73
C VAL A 283 -2.71 3.70 -1.09
N HIS A 284 -2.72 2.82 -0.09
CA HIS A 284 -3.01 1.40 -0.28
C HIS A 284 -3.65 0.82 0.99
N THR A 285 -4.44 -0.24 0.80
CA THR A 285 -5.05 -1.02 1.88
C THR A 285 -4.66 -2.48 1.70
N LEU A 286 -4.15 -3.11 2.76
CA LEU A 286 -3.86 -4.54 2.81
C LEU A 286 -4.91 -5.22 3.69
N ASP A 287 -5.51 -6.28 3.16
CA ASP A 287 -6.60 -7.02 3.82
C ASP A 287 -6.06 -8.34 4.38
N TYR A 288 -6.39 -8.60 5.64
CA TYR A 288 -6.06 -9.85 6.33
C TYR A 288 -7.33 -10.63 6.68
N SER A 289 -7.17 -11.93 6.94
CA SER A 289 -8.30 -12.80 7.28
C SER A 289 -8.88 -12.49 8.66
N ASN A 290 -8.07 -11.99 9.58
CA ASN A 290 -8.48 -11.68 10.94
C ASN A 290 -7.90 -10.34 11.44
N SER A 291 -8.39 -9.88 12.59
CA SER A 291 -8.09 -8.58 13.19
C SER A 291 -6.61 -8.48 13.55
N VAL A 292 -6.01 -7.33 13.23
CA VAL A 292 -4.58 -7.09 13.42
C VAL A 292 -4.36 -6.42 14.78
N LEU A 293 -3.55 -7.04 15.62
CA LEU A 293 -3.14 -6.48 16.92
C LEU A 293 -1.83 -5.72 16.82
N SER A 294 -0.88 -6.28 16.07
CA SER A 294 0.47 -5.75 15.99
C SER A 294 1.01 -5.86 14.57
N MET A 295 1.93 -4.97 14.26
CA MET A 295 2.60 -4.92 12.96
C MET A 295 4.07 -4.62 13.16
N GLY A 296 4.89 -5.18 12.28
CA GLY A 296 6.29 -4.83 12.13
C GLY A 296 6.64 -4.69 10.66
N ILE A 297 7.55 -3.77 10.37
CA ILE A 297 8.17 -3.65 9.05
C ILE A 297 9.69 -3.72 9.21
N SER A 298 10.35 -4.38 8.27
CA SER A 298 11.81 -4.38 8.18
C SER A 298 12.35 -2.98 7.84
N ALA A 299 13.55 -2.66 8.31
CA ALA A 299 14.21 -1.39 8.03
C ALA A 299 14.61 -1.22 6.55
N ASN A 300 14.45 -2.22 5.68
CA ASN A 300 14.60 -2.07 4.22
C ASN A 300 13.26 -2.10 3.48
N ASP A 301 12.13 -2.05 4.20
CA ASP A 301 10.77 -2.27 3.67
C ASP A 301 10.58 -3.64 2.94
N GLU A 302 11.53 -4.57 3.07
CA GLU A 302 11.48 -5.88 2.41
C GLU A 302 10.35 -6.77 2.92
N THR A 303 10.09 -6.74 4.22
CA THR A 303 9.09 -7.62 4.86
C THR A 303 8.14 -6.83 5.73
N ILE A 304 6.86 -7.11 5.55
CA ILE A 304 5.78 -6.67 6.42
C ILE A 304 5.29 -7.88 7.19
N VAL A 305 5.19 -7.75 8.50
CA VAL A 305 4.64 -8.79 9.38
C VAL A 305 3.45 -8.20 10.10
N ALA A 306 2.33 -8.90 10.04
CA ALA A 306 1.14 -8.55 10.81
C ALA A 306 0.77 -9.71 11.74
N GLY A 307 0.63 -9.40 13.01
CA GLY A 307 0.19 -10.30 14.06
C GLY A 307 -1.31 -10.16 14.31
N MET A 308 -2.02 -11.27 14.22
CA MET A 308 -3.47 -11.32 14.40
C MET A 308 -3.87 -11.75 15.82
N VAL A 309 -5.14 -11.53 16.17
CA VAL A 309 -5.72 -11.96 17.45
C VAL A 309 -5.71 -13.48 17.63
N ASP A 310 -5.96 -14.27 16.58
CA ASP A 310 -5.99 -15.75 16.66
C ASP A 310 -4.60 -16.40 16.84
N GLY A 311 -3.55 -15.61 17.02
CA GLY A 311 -2.16 -16.10 17.07
C GLY A 311 -1.59 -16.46 15.71
N LEU A 312 -2.23 -16.05 14.63
CA LEU A 312 -1.68 -16.17 13.28
C LEU A 312 -0.74 -14.99 13.00
N ILE A 313 0.49 -15.30 12.59
CA ILE A 313 1.45 -14.34 12.06
C ILE A 313 1.36 -14.41 10.55
N SER A 314 1.15 -13.28 9.89
CA SER A 314 1.23 -13.17 8.44
C SER A 314 2.52 -12.47 8.05
N VAL A 315 3.38 -13.17 7.30
CA VAL A 315 4.64 -12.63 6.80
C VAL A 315 4.53 -12.43 5.30
N GLN A 316 4.56 -11.17 4.87
CA GLN A 316 4.62 -10.77 3.46
C GLN A 316 6.03 -10.27 3.16
N ARG A 317 6.63 -10.78 2.09
CA ARG A 317 7.95 -10.33 1.62
C ARG A 317 7.78 -9.73 0.24
N LYS A 318 8.50 -8.65 -0.04
CA LYS A 318 8.61 -8.11 -1.38
C LYS A 318 9.47 -9.04 -2.22
N GLU A 319 8.94 -9.50 -3.35
CA GLU A 319 9.82 -10.03 -4.38
C GLU A 319 10.66 -8.86 -4.86
N GLU A 320 11.96 -8.89 -4.56
CA GLU A 320 12.87 -8.07 -5.33
C GLU A 320 12.72 -8.51 -6.77
N ASP A 321 12.44 -7.55 -7.64
CA ASP A 321 12.77 -7.70 -9.04
C ASP A 321 14.30 -7.84 -9.08
N ILE A 322 14.81 -9.04 -8.79
CA ILE A 322 16.02 -9.52 -9.43
C ILE A 322 15.60 -9.50 -10.90
N LYS A 323 15.73 -8.32 -11.52
CA LYS A 323 15.94 -8.20 -12.94
C LYS A 323 17.16 -9.07 -13.12
N ASP A 324 16.87 -10.32 -13.46
CA ASP A 324 17.80 -11.28 -13.93
C ASP A 324 18.54 -10.57 -15.07
N THR A 325 19.65 -9.92 -14.71
CA THR A 325 20.88 -9.88 -15.47
C THR A 325 21.46 -11.30 -15.54
N LYS A 326 20.61 -12.34 -15.58
CA LYS A 326 20.77 -13.39 -16.58
C LYS A 326 20.70 -12.71 -17.94
N VAL A 327 21.83 -12.07 -18.29
CA VAL A 327 22.40 -12.20 -19.62
C VAL A 327 22.10 -13.64 -20.00
N LYS A 328 21.15 -13.84 -20.91
CA LYS A 328 20.99 -15.13 -21.57
C LYS A 328 22.36 -15.34 -22.19
N ARG A 329 23.26 -16.04 -21.49
CA ARG A 329 24.47 -16.57 -22.06
C ARG A 329 23.93 -17.46 -23.17
N LYS A 330 23.89 -16.92 -24.38
CA LYS A 330 23.81 -17.73 -25.59
C LYS A 330 24.87 -18.79 -25.33
N LYS A 331 24.48 -20.06 -25.35
CA LYS A 331 25.47 -21.12 -25.49
C LYS A 331 26.11 -20.90 -26.86
N MET A 332 27.04 -19.96 -26.94
CA MET A 332 28.01 -19.90 -27.99
C MET A 332 28.78 -21.19 -27.86
N SER A 333 28.64 -22.05 -28.85
CA SER A 333 29.57 -23.14 -29.05
C SER A 333 30.93 -22.49 -29.25
N TYR A 334 31.73 -22.45 -28.18
CA TYR A 334 33.14 -22.11 -28.25
C TYR A 334 33.85 -23.26 -28.96
N LYS A 335 33.67 -23.33 -30.28
CA LYS A 335 34.41 -24.28 -31.11
C LYS A 335 35.66 -23.69 -31.73
N ASN A 336 35.95 -22.40 -31.53
CA ASN A 336 37.22 -21.73 -31.88
C ASN A 336 37.30 -20.36 -31.17
N ALA A 337 37.37 -20.32 -29.83
CA ALA A 337 37.91 -19.14 -29.18
C ALA A 337 39.39 -19.40 -28.95
N GLY A 338 40.23 -18.77 -29.78
CA GLY A 338 41.66 -18.72 -29.53
C GLY A 338 41.91 -18.11 -28.16
N GLU A 339 42.82 -18.72 -27.39
CA GLU A 339 43.43 -18.09 -26.24
C GLU A 339 43.98 -16.73 -26.69
N ASN A 340 43.63 -15.67 -25.96
CA ASN A 340 43.95 -14.24 -26.21
C ASN A 340 42.87 -13.43 -26.94
N ILE A 341 41.69 -13.29 -26.32
CA ILE A 341 40.96 -12.02 -26.40
C ILE A 341 41.45 -11.18 -25.21
N TYR A 342 42.50 -10.39 -25.44
CA TYR A 342 42.77 -9.24 -24.58
C TYR A 342 41.59 -8.28 -24.77
N VAL A 343 40.69 -8.23 -23.79
CA VAL A 343 39.79 -7.08 -23.67
C VAL A 343 40.69 -5.94 -23.21
N SER A 344 41.15 -5.12 -24.15
CA SER A 344 41.82 -3.87 -23.81
C SER A 344 40.87 -3.10 -22.90
N SER A 345 41.29 -2.82 -21.68
CA SER A 345 40.61 -1.92 -20.76
C SER A 345 40.67 -0.50 -21.34
N VAL A 346 39.80 -0.25 -22.32
CA VAL A 346 39.58 1.06 -22.91
C VAL A 346 38.25 1.56 -22.34
N ASP A 347 38.30 2.73 -21.70
CA ASP A 347 37.21 3.50 -21.10
C ASP A 347 36.18 4.02 -22.11
N THR A 348 35.83 3.23 -23.12
CA THR A 348 34.73 3.54 -24.04
C THR A 348 33.56 2.63 -23.74
N VAL A 349 32.50 3.21 -23.16
CA VAL A 349 31.17 2.58 -23.07
C VAL A 349 30.67 2.38 -24.50
N VAL A 350 30.94 1.21 -25.07
CA VAL A 350 30.29 0.78 -26.31
C VAL A 350 28.83 0.54 -25.94
N GLN A 351 27.95 1.46 -26.32
CA GLN A 351 26.52 1.20 -26.23
C GLN A 351 26.23 -0.01 -27.12
N GLU A 352 25.84 -1.14 -26.50
CA GLU A 352 25.34 -2.26 -27.26
C GLU A 352 24.17 -1.77 -28.09
N GLU A 353 24.34 -1.67 -29.41
CA GLU A 353 23.23 -1.42 -30.32
C GLU A 353 22.32 -2.65 -30.28
N VAL A 354 21.36 -2.63 -29.35
CA VAL A 354 20.32 -3.64 -29.28
C VAL A 354 19.48 -3.51 -30.55
N LYS A 355 19.77 -4.36 -31.54
CA LYS A 355 18.95 -4.44 -32.76
C LYS A 355 17.51 -4.69 -32.34
N GLU A 356 16.65 -3.69 -32.53
CA GLU A 356 15.24 -3.82 -32.23
C GLU A 356 14.64 -4.92 -33.11
N THR A 357 14.26 -6.02 -32.48
CA THR A 357 13.53 -7.07 -33.18
C THR A 357 12.09 -6.61 -33.39
N MET A 358 11.68 -6.54 -34.65
CA MET A 358 10.32 -6.15 -35.00
C MET A 358 9.35 -7.27 -34.62
N SER A 359 8.14 -6.91 -34.21
CA SER A 359 7.08 -7.89 -33.95
C SER A 359 6.70 -8.62 -35.25
N LYS A 360 6.21 -9.86 -35.13
CA LYS A 360 5.75 -10.66 -36.28
C LYS A 360 4.71 -9.91 -37.12
N HIS A 361 3.80 -9.17 -36.49
CA HIS A 361 2.76 -8.40 -37.20
C HIS A 361 3.36 -7.23 -37.97
N ASP A 362 4.36 -6.54 -37.42
CA ASP A 362 5.05 -5.44 -38.09
C ASP A 362 5.83 -5.93 -39.32
N THR A 363 6.42 -7.13 -39.26
CA THR A 363 7.07 -7.73 -40.45
C THR A 363 6.08 -7.99 -41.58
N TRP A 364 4.84 -8.40 -41.29
CA TRP A 364 3.81 -8.62 -42.31
C TRP A 364 3.25 -7.30 -42.86
N LEU A 365 3.03 -6.31 -41.98
CA LEU A 365 2.63 -4.95 -42.38
C LEU A 365 3.68 -4.25 -43.24
N ARG A 366 4.97 -4.54 -43.03
CA ARG A 366 6.06 -4.05 -43.90
C ARG A 366 6.05 -4.72 -45.27
N LYS A 367 5.63 -5.98 -45.35
CA LYS A 367 5.50 -6.74 -46.61
C LYS A 367 4.17 -6.52 -47.33
N PHE A 368 3.32 -5.59 -46.87
CA PHE A 368 1.98 -5.34 -47.40
C PHE A 368 1.05 -6.58 -47.38
N GLN A 369 1.34 -7.56 -46.51
CA GLN A 369 0.52 -8.76 -46.36
C GLN A 369 -0.47 -8.58 -45.21
N TYR A 370 -1.62 -7.94 -45.51
CA TYR A 370 -2.60 -7.54 -44.49
C TYR A 370 -3.36 -8.72 -43.87
N SER A 371 -3.68 -9.76 -44.66
CA SER A 371 -4.38 -10.96 -44.17
C SER A 371 -3.57 -11.68 -43.08
N LYS A 372 -2.31 -11.99 -43.38
CA LYS A 372 -1.37 -12.63 -42.45
C LYS A 372 -1.06 -11.76 -41.22
N ALA A 373 -1.02 -10.44 -41.40
CA ALA A 373 -0.86 -9.50 -40.29
C ALA A 373 -2.05 -9.60 -39.31
N LEU A 374 -3.28 -9.70 -39.81
CA LEU A 374 -4.48 -9.83 -38.98
C LEU A 374 -4.57 -11.21 -38.31
N ASP A 375 -4.27 -12.29 -39.03
CA ASP A 375 -4.38 -13.66 -38.49
C ASP A 375 -3.42 -13.95 -37.35
N SER A 376 -2.22 -13.38 -37.44
CA SER A 376 -1.22 -13.55 -36.38
C SER A 376 -1.66 -12.92 -35.05
N VAL A 377 -2.57 -11.94 -35.10
CA VAL A 377 -3.10 -11.21 -33.94
C VAL A 377 -4.43 -11.79 -33.46
N MET A 378 -5.18 -12.42 -34.36
CA MET A 378 -6.50 -13.02 -34.08
C MET A 378 -6.41 -14.40 -33.40
N LEU A 379 -5.28 -14.71 -32.77
CA LEU A 379 -5.13 -15.91 -31.94
C LEU A 379 -5.86 -15.70 -30.59
N PRO A 380 -6.57 -16.71 -30.07
CA PRO A 380 -7.36 -16.58 -28.83
C PRO A 380 -6.56 -16.06 -27.62
N TYR A 381 -5.29 -16.48 -27.48
CA TYR A 381 -4.41 -16.01 -26.42
C TYR A 381 -4.11 -14.51 -26.50
N VAL A 382 -3.85 -14.00 -27.71
CA VAL A 382 -3.51 -12.59 -27.95
C VAL A 382 -4.74 -11.71 -27.77
N ILE A 383 -5.90 -12.19 -28.24
CA ILE A 383 -7.20 -11.54 -28.05
C ILE A 383 -7.48 -11.34 -26.56
N ASN A 384 -7.35 -12.40 -25.75
CA ASN A 384 -7.71 -12.35 -24.33
C ASN A 384 -6.71 -11.53 -23.50
N LYS A 385 -5.40 -11.69 -23.76
CA LYS A 385 -4.34 -11.07 -22.94
C LYS A 385 -4.05 -9.63 -23.37
N THR A 386 -4.06 -9.34 -24.66
CA THR A 386 -3.62 -8.05 -25.24
C THR A 386 -4.57 -7.53 -26.33
N PRO A 387 -5.84 -7.22 -26.01
CA PRO A 387 -6.82 -6.71 -26.99
C PRO A 387 -6.48 -5.31 -27.54
N HIS A 388 -5.64 -4.54 -26.85
CA HIS A 388 -5.19 -3.24 -27.35
C HIS A 388 -4.27 -3.35 -28.57
N VAL A 389 -3.48 -4.44 -28.68
CA VAL A 389 -2.60 -4.68 -29.83
C VAL A 389 -3.43 -5.03 -31.06
N THR A 390 -4.49 -5.82 -30.89
CA THR A 390 -5.41 -6.20 -31.98
C THR A 390 -6.12 -4.98 -32.55
N VAL A 391 -6.63 -4.11 -31.70
CA VAL A 391 -7.28 -2.86 -32.11
C VAL A 391 -6.30 -1.88 -32.75
N ALA A 392 -5.07 -1.77 -32.25
CA ALA A 392 -4.05 -0.93 -32.87
C ALA A 392 -3.75 -1.36 -34.32
N ILE A 393 -3.72 -2.68 -34.58
CA ILE A 393 -3.48 -3.21 -35.92
C ILE A 393 -4.70 -2.97 -36.82
N LEU A 394 -5.93 -3.17 -36.34
CA LEU A 394 -7.14 -2.82 -37.07
C LEU A 394 -7.19 -1.32 -37.43
N GLN A 395 -6.78 -0.46 -36.51
CA GLN A 395 -6.69 0.98 -36.75
C GLN A 395 -5.61 1.33 -37.80
N GLU A 396 -4.45 0.69 -37.75
CA GLU A 396 -3.39 0.87 -38.76
C GLU A 396 -3.79 0.32 -40.13
N LEU A 397 -4.54 -0.79 -40.19
CA LEU A 397 -5.13 -1.31 -41.41
C LEU A 397 -6.15 -0.33 -42.00
N ASN A 398 -6.97 0.31 -41.15
CA ASN A 398 -7.90 1.34 -41.57
C ASN A 398 -7.17 2.56 -42.18
N LYS A 399 -6.14 3.08 -41.48
CA LYS A 399 -5.33 4.21 -42.00
C LYS A 399 -4.68 3.93 -43.35
N ARG A 400 -4.28 2.67 -43.58
CA ARG A 400 -3.65 2.23 -44.83
C ARG A 400 -4.66 1.83 -45.91
N GLN A 401 -5.96 1.94 -45.64
CA GLN A 401 -7.05 1.46 -46.51
C GLN A 401 -6.94 -0.03 -46.89
N GLY A 402 -6.17 -0.81 -46.13
CA GLY A 402 -5.94 -2.24 -46.35
C GLY A 402 -6.94 -3.14 -45.61
N LEU A 403 -7.90 -2.56 -44.88
CA LEU A 403 -8.85 -3.31 -44.06
C LEU A 403 -9.80 -4.17 -44.90
N ARG A 404 -10.36 -3.61 -45.99
CA ARG A 404 -11.23 -4.34 -46.93
C ARG A 404 -10.48 -5.55 -47.53
N GLN A 405 -9.23 -5.33 -47.96
CA GLN A 405 -8.38 -6.40 -48.49
C GLN A 405 -8.02 -7.47 -47.44
N ALA A 406 -7.87 -7.07 -46.16
CA ALA A 406 -7.58 -8.00 -45.09
C ALA A 406 -8.77 -8.91 -44.73
N LEU A 407 -9.99 -8.41 -44.91
CA LEU A 407 -11.25 -9.10 -44.58
C LEU A 407 -11.84 -9.87 -45.76
N ALA A 408 -11.58 -9.47 -46.99
CA ALA A 408 -12.07 -10.16 -48.19
C ALA A 408 -11.51 -11.58 -48.33
N GLY A 409 -12.35 -12.52 -48.77
CA GLY A 409 -11.94 -13.89 -49.13
C GLY A 409 -11.53 -14.78 -47.95
N ARG A 410 -12.03 -14.50 -46.73
CA ARG A 410 -11.72 -15.29 -45.53
C ARG A 410 -12.60 -16.53 -45.36
N ASP A 411 -11.98 -17.59 -44.83
CA ASP A 411 -12.66 -18.83 -44.43
C ASP A 411 -13.68 -18.58 -43.31
N GLY A 412 -14.79 -19.32 -43.31
CA GLY A 412 -15.86 -19.20 -42.30
C GLY A 412 -15.39 -19.29 -40.84
N LYS A 413 -14.38 -20.12 -40.54
CA LYS A 413 -13.80 -20.22 -39.18
C LYS A 413 -13.03 -18.97 -38.77
N SER A 414 -12.26 -18.38 -39.69
CA SER A 414 -11.50 -17.16 -39.42
C SER A 414 -12.42 -15.95 -39.27
N LEU A 415 -13.49 -15.91 -40.07
CA LEU A 415 -14.56 -14.90 -39.97
C LEU A 415 -15.28 -15.00 -38.63
N ALA A 416 -15.64 -16.21 -38.20
CA ALA A 416 -16.27 -16.43 -36.90
C ALA A 416 -15.40 -15.94 -35.73
N ASN A 417 -14.07 -16.11 -35.81
CA ASN A 417 -13.15 -15.60 -34.78
C ASN A 417 -13.10 -14.06 -34.74
N ILE A 418 -13.17 -13.39 -35.90
CA ILE A 418 -13.25 -11.93 -35.98
C ILE A 418 -14.57 -11.43 -35.40
N ILE A 419 -15.70 -12.06 -35.73
CA ILE A 419 -17.02 -11.67 -35.21
C ILE A 419 -17.09 -11.93 -33.70
N LYS A 420 -16.55 -13.05 -33.20
CA LYS A 420 -16.40 -13.32 -31.75
C LYS A 420 -15.58 -12.23 -31.06
N PHE A 421 -14.53 -11.74 -31.71
CA PHE A 421 -13.73 -10.63 -31.19
C PHE A 421 -14.57 -9.34 -31.14
N LEU A 422 -15.31 -9.00 -32.21
CA LEU A 422 -16.18 -7.82 -32.22
C LEU A 422 -17.23 -7.88 -31.11
N ILE A 423 -17.97 -8.98 -31.01
CA ILE A 423 -19.00 -9.21 -29.99
C ILE A 423 -18.46 -8.99 -28.58
N ARG A 424 -17.24 -9.46 -28.31
CA ARG A 424 -16.66 -9.38 -26.97
C ARG A 424 -16.20 -7.96 -26.60
N TYR A 425 -15.76 -7.17 -27.57
CA TYR A 425 -15.09 -5.90 -27.30
C TYR A 425 -15.89 -4.66 -27.73
N ILE A 426 -17.04 -4.80 -28.40
CA ILE A 426 -17.85 -3.68 -28.86
C ILE A 426 -18.36 -2.79 -27.71
N GLY A 427 -18.74 -3.39 -26.58
CA GLY A 427 -19.16 -2.67 -25.37
C GLY A 427 -18.04 -1.97 -24.60
N ASN A 428 -16.77 -2.11 -25.02
CA ASN A 428 -15.70 -1.30 -24.45
C ASN A 428 -15.65 0.08 -25.14
N VAL A 429 -16.08 1.14 -24.45
CA VAL A 429 -16.07 2.54 -24.91
C VAL A 429 -14.75 2.95 -25.58
N ARG A 430 -13.63 2.44 -25.06
CA ARG A 430 -12.28 2.68 -25.58
C ARG A 430 -12.09 2.23 -27.04
N PHE A 431 -12.60 1.05 -27.39
CA PHE A 431 -12.36 0.42 -28.68
C PHE A 431 -13.56 0.57 -29.63
N GLY A 432 -14.73 0.92 -29.09
CA GLY A 432 -16.00 1.00 -29.80
C GLY A 432 -15.91 1.69 -31.16
N ARG A 433 -15.32 2.89 -31.23
CA ARG A 433 -15.21 3.64 -32.50
C ARG A 433 -14.48 2.88 -33.62
N VAL A 434 -13.36 2.23 -33.29
CA VAL A 434 -12.57 1.47 -34.28
C VAL A 434 -13.31 0.18 -34.64
N LEU A 435 -13.87 -0.51 -33.65
CA LEU A 435 -14.56 -1.78 -33.86
C LEU A 435 -15.88 -1.62 -34.61
N LEU A 436 -16.64 -0.54 -34.38
CA LEU A 436 -17.84 -0.21 -35.15
C LEU A 436 -17.50 0.02 -36.62
N HIS A 437 -16.41 0.76 -36.90
CA HIS A 437 -15.98 0.93 -38.28
C HIS A 437 -15.55 -0.39 -38.93
N VAL A 438 -14.84 -1.26 -38.18
CA VAL A 438 -14.49 -2.61 -38.66
C VAL A 438 -15.74 -3.46 -38.89
N ALA A 439 -16.76 -3.37 -38.02
CA ALA A 439 -18.03 -4.06 -38.18
C ALA A 439 -18.77 -3.58 -39.44
N ASN A 440 -18.84 -2.28 -39.68
CA ASN A 440 -19.44 -1.73 -40.90
C ASN A 440 -18.73 -2.23 -42.16
N VAL A 441 -17.39 -2.15 -42.19
CA VAL A 441 -16.60 -2.67 -43.32
C VAL A 441 -16.77 -4.18 -43.50
N LEU A 442 -16.93 -4.93 -42.41
CA LEU A 442 -17.19 -6.36 -42.46
C LEU A 442 -18.58 -6.66 -43.01
N MET A 443 -19.60 -5.85 -42.68
CA MET A 443 -20.93 -5.95 -43.29
C MET A 443 -20.88 -5.63 -44.79
N ASP A 444 -20.26 -4.51 -45.19
CA ASP A 444 -20.11 -4.10 -46.60
C ASP A 444 -19.50 -5.21 -47.48
N VAL A 445 -18.50 -5.95 -46.96
CA VAL A 445 -17.76 -6.97 -47.74
C VAL A 445 -18.55 -8.27 -47.87
N TYR A 446 -19.43 -8.57 -46.91
CA TYR A 446 -20.11 -9.86 -46.83
C TYR A 446 -21.61 -9.78 -47.13
N GLU A 447 -22.18 -8.60 -47.37
CA GLU A 447 -23.58 -8.38 -47.74
C GLU A 447 -24.01 -9.26 -48.91
N ASP A 448 -23.23 -9.28 -50.00
CA ASP A 448 -23.53 -10.04 -51.22
C ASP A 448 -23.41 -11.56 -51.05
N ASN A 449 -22.68 -12.02 -50.03
CA ASN A 449 -22.31 -13.43 -49.88
C ASN A 449 -23.06 -14.16 -48.75
N LEU A 450 -24.04 -13.50 -48.11
CA LEU A 450 -24.75 -14.01 -46.92
C LEU A 450 -25.37 -15.41 -47.11
N ASP A 451 -25.90 -15.70 -48.29
CA ASP A 451 -26.59 -16.96 -48.59
C ASP A 451 -25.63 -18.15 -48.81
N GLY A 452 -24.36 -17.89 -49.12
CA GLY A 452 -23.32 -18.91 -49.33
C GLY A 452 -22.51 -19.26 -48.08
N LEU A 453 -22.74 -18.59 -46.95
CA LEU A 453 -21.97 -18.80 -45.72
C LEU A 453 -22.46 -20.01 -44.91
N ALA A 454 -21.52 -20.64 -44.21
CA ALA A 454 -21.80 -21.70 -43.25
C ALA A 454 -22.73 -21.20 -42.11
N ALA A 455 -23.47 -22.13 -41.50
CA ALA A 455 -24.40 -21.82 -40.41
C ALA A 455 -23.74 -21.12 -39.19
N GLU A 456 -22.47 -21.41 -38.93
CA GLU A 456 -21.71 -20.83 -37.81
C GLU A 456 -21.57 -19.29 -37.91
N PRO A 457 -20.97 -18.69 -38.97
CA PRO A 457 -20.94 -17.24 -39.15
C PRO A 457 -22.31 -16.55 -39.09
N ARG A 458 -23.34 -17.15 -39.68
CA ARG A 458 -24.70 -16.57 -39.71
C ARG A 458 -25.27 -16.40 -38.31
N ASN A 459 -25.12 -17.43 -37.46
CA ASN A 459 -25.53 -17.33 -36.06
C ASN A 459 -24.72 -16.27 -35.30
N MET A 460 -23.43 -16.10 -35.62
CA MET A 460 -22.60 -15.06 -35.01
C MET A 460 -23.01 -13.64 -35.42
N PHE A 461 -23.49 -13.43 -36.66
CA PHE A 461 -24.04 -12.14 -37.08
C PHE A 461 -25.33 -11.79 -36.33
N ASN A 462 -26.23 -12.76 -36.13
CA ASN A 462 -27.42 -12.55 -35.31
C ASN A 462 -27.05 -12.20 -33.86
N LEU A 463 -26.05 -12.88 -33.29
CA LEU A 463 -25.53 -12.55 -31.96
C LEU A 463 -24.91 -11.15 -31.90
N LEU A 464 -24.21 -10.71 -32.96
CA LEU A 464 -23.67 -9.36 -33.04
C LEU A 464 -24.78 -8.31 -33.10
N ALA A 465 -25.85 -8.55 -33.87
CA ALA A 465 -27.01 -7.67 -33.93
C ALA A 465 -27.70 -7.53 -32.56
N ASN A 466 -27.95 -8.64 -31.86
CA ASN A 466 -28.53 -8.61 -30.52
C ASN A 466 -27.65 -7.82 -29.54
N LYS A 467 -26.32 -8.00 -29.62
CA LYS A 467 -25.39 -7.24 -28.77
C LYS A 467 -25.36 -5.74 -29.10
N LEU A 468 -25.46 -5.37 -30.37
CA LEU A 468 -25.58 -3.97 -30.75
C LEU A 468 -26.85 -3.33 -30.20
N GLN A 469 -27.96 -4.08 -30.20
CA GLN A 469 -29.23 -3.63 -29.61
C GLN A 469 -29.12 -3.45 -28.09
N GLU A 470 -28.51 -4.41 -27.38
CA GLU A 470 -28.25 -4.27 -25.93
C GLU A 470 -27.39 -3.04 -25.61
N GLU A 471 -26.38 -2.73 -26.44
CA GLU A 471 -25.54 -1.54 -26.27
C GLU A 471 -26.29 -0.24 -26.59
N GLU A 472 -27.20 -0.25 -27.57
CA GLU A 472 -28.08 0.88 -27.87
C GLU A 472 -28.98 1.20 -26.66
N ASP A 473 -29.63 0.20 -26.08
CA ASP A 473 -30.45 0.35 -24.88
C ASP A 473 -29.63 0.88 -23.69
N LEU A 474 -28.39 0.39 -23.51
CA LEU A 474 -27.47 0.91 -22.50
C LEU A 474 -27.13 2.38 -22.73
N ILE A 475 -26.84 2.79 -23.97
CA ILE A 475 -26.53 4.19 -24.30
C ILE A 475 -27.74 5.09 -23.98
N VAL A 476 -28.95 4.66 -24.30
CA VAL A 476 -30.19 5.39 -23.96
C VAL A 476 -30.33 5.54 -22.45
N SER A 477 -30.11 4.46 -21.68
CA SER A 477 -30.18 4.50 -20.22
C SER A 477 -29.13 5.43 -19.59
N LEU A 478 -27.90 5.45 -20.13
CA LEU A 478 -26.83 6.33 -19.68
C LEU A 478 -27.13 7.80 -20.01
N ALA A 479 -27.74 8.08 -21.17
CA ALA A 479 -28.16 9.43 -21.52
C ALA A 479 -29.26 9.94 -20.57
N GLN A 480 -30.20 9.08 -20.17
CA GLN A 480 -31.20 9.40 -19.15
C GLN A 480 -30.54 9.72 -17.79
N LEU A 481 -29.60 8.89 -17.32
CA LEU A 481 -28.85 9.12 -16.08
C LEU A 481 -28.00 10.40 -16.13
N GLN A 482 -27.40 10.70 -17.27
CA GLN A 482 -26.67 11.95 -17.46
C GLN A 482 -27.61 13.16 -17.31
N GLY A 483 -28.81 13.09 -17.89
CA GLY A 483 -29.84 14.11 -17.73
C GLY A 483 -30.26 14.30 -16.27
N THR A 484 -30.50 13.22 -15.53
CA THR A 484 -30.87 13.32 -14.09
C THR A 484 -29.74 13.88 -13.23
N LEU A 485 -28.48 13.48 -13.49
CA LEU A 485 -27.32 14.01 -12.78
C LEU A 485 -27.11 15.50 -13.07
N GLN A 486 -27.30 15.92 -14.31
CA GLN A 486 -27.19 17.33 -14.69
C GLN A 486 -28.25 18.19 -13.98
N ILE A 487 -29.47 17.68 -13.81
CA ILE A 487 -30.51 18.35 -13.01
C ILE A 487 -30.05 18.54 -11.57
N ILE A 488 -29.50 17.48 -10.93
CA ILE A 488 -28.99 17.55 -9.55
C ILE A 488 -27.84 18.57 -9.43
N LEU A 489 -26.92 18.56 -10.39
CA LEU A 489 -25.77 19.47 -10.39
C LEU A 489 -26.22 20.92 -10.56
N SER A 490 -27.16 21.19 -11.48
CA SER A 490 -27.75 22.53 -11.64
C SER A 490 -28.50 23.00 -10.39
N GLY A 491 -29.17 22.08 -9.68
CA GLY A 491 -29.81 22.38 -8.40
C GLY A 491 -28.81 22.74 -7.29
N ALA A 492 -27.68 22.03 -7.22
CA ALA A 492 -26.63 22.32 -6.25
C ALA A 492 -25.96 23.68 -6.51
N GLU A 493 -25.70 24.03 -7.77
CA GLU A 493 -25.18 25.35 -8.16
C GLU A 493 -26.14 26.49 -7.75
N ALA A 494 -27.46 26.29 -7.94
CA ALA A 494 -28.45 27.28 -7.52
C ALA A 494 -28.48 27.52 -5.99
N GLN A 495 -28.28 26.47 -5.18
CA GLN A 495 -28.25 26.58 -3.71
C GLN A 495 -27.00 27.32 -3.17
N HIS A 496 -25.86 27.21 -3.85
CA HIS A 496 -24.67 27.98 -3.50
C HIS A 496 -24.87 29.49 -3.74
N ILE A 497 -25.73 29.88 -4.68
CA ILE A 497 -26.06 31.29 -4.94
C ILE A 497 -27.00 31.85 -3.86
N THR A 498 -27.93 31.04 -3.33
CA THR A 498 -28.84 31.50 -2.26
C THR A 498 -28.11 31.65 -0.92
N THR A 499 -27.22 30.72 -0.57
CA THR A 499 -26.41 30.81 0.67
C THR A 499 -25.40 31.97 0.65
N ALA A 500 -24.95 32.42 -0.53
CA ALA A 500 -24.15 33.63 -0.66
C ALA A 500 -24.95 34.93 -0.48
N ARG A 501 -26.26 34.93 -0.78
CA ARG A 501 -27.15 36.09 -0.56
C ARG A 501 -27.59 36.23 0.90
N ASP A 502 -27.74 35.12 1.64
CA ASP A 502 -28.12 35.16 3.05
C ASP A 502 -27.01 35.70 3.97
N ASN A 503 -25.76 35.73 3.52
CA ASN A 503 -24.63 36.32 4.26
C ASN A 503 -24.53 37.86 4.14
N GLN A 504 -25.42 38.53 3.39
CA GLN A 504 -25.41 40.00 3.24
C GLN A 504 -26.46 40.73 4.09
N THR A 505 -27.38 40.02 4.75
CA THR A 505 -28.33 40.61 5.70
C THR A 505 -28.05 40.09 7.11
N LEU A 506 -26.91 40.50 7.68
CA LEU A 506 -26.68 40.45 9.12
C LEU A 506 -27.53 41.53 9.79
N GLU A 507 -28.80 41.23 10.07
CA GLU A 507 -29.53 41.99 11.09
C GLU A 507 -28.93 41.63 12.46
N PRO A 508 -28.50 42.63 13.27
CA PRO A 508 -27.97 42.35 14.60
C PRO A 508 -29.08 41.80 15.50
N SER A 509 -28.77 40.74 16.24
CA SER A 509 -29.69 40.10 17.18
C SER A 509 -30.21 41.11 18.22
N SER A 510 -31.49 40.98 18.59
CA SER A 510 -32.21 41.85 19.53
C SER A 510 -31.58 41.95 20.92
N ALA A 511 -30.65 41.04 21.26
CA ALA A 511 -29.85 41.10 22.49
C ALA A 511 -28.77 42.19 22.46
N ALA A 512 -28.25 42.58 21.29
CA ALA A 512 -27.22 43.61 21.15
C ALA A 512 -27.80 45.05 21.24
N GLN A 513 -29.08 45.24 20.90
CA GLN A 513 -29.73 46.57 20.93
C GLN A 513 -30.04 47.07 22.34
N LYS A 514 -30.19 46.19 23.34
CA LYS A 514 -30.53 46.58 24.71
C LYS A 514 -29.40 47.30 25.48
N ASN A 515 -28.15 47.21 25.00
CA ASN A 515 -26.98 47.74 25.72
C ASN A 515 -26.51 49.13 25.23
N LEU A 516 -27.26 49.79 24.34
CA LEU A 516 -26.94 51.15 23.86
C LEU A 516 -27.91 52.17 24.47
N ILE A 517 -27.78 52.40 25.78
CA ILE A 517 -28.29 53.61 26.43
C ILE A 517 -27.07 54.51 26.65
N PHE A 518 -26.81 55.43 25.72
CA PHE A 518 -25.95 56.58 26.01
C PHE A 518 -26.82 57.67 26.63
N SER A 519 -26.68 57.87 27.95
CA SER A 519 -27.21 59.04 28.64
C SER A 519 -26.27 60.22 28.38
N ILE A 520 -26.72 61.20 27.59
CA ILE A 520 -26.14 62.54 27.52
C ILE A 520 -27.11 63.48 28.23
N ALA A 521 -26.79 63.78 29.49
CA ALA A 521 -27.05 65.02 30.22
C ALA A 521 -26.55 64.84 31.66
#